data_AF-A0A087YDP1-F1
#
_entry.id   AF-A0A087YDP1-F1
#
_cell.length_a   1.000
_cell.length_b   1.000
_cell.length_c   1.000
_cell.angle_alpha   90.00
_cell.angle_beta   90.00
_cell.angle_gamma   90.00
#
_symmetry.space_group_name_H-M   'P 1'
#
loop_
_entity.id
_entity.type
_entity.pdbx_description
1 polymer ?
#
loop_
_entity_poly.entity_id
_entity_poly.type
_entity_poly.pdbx_seq_one_letter_code
_entity_poly.pdbx_strand_id
1 'polypeptide(L)'
;MFSLSMVPSTNSKHCSIRAQHCERCPSSKTTLQKKEEEEEAECKKKFGAVPVPGHVIQPIYQEMMEVRENERKQGHEQRKEFLLSIQKPFSFEERDKNKREKVTAVINRVSSDPKNSVCVQKTFHRNMKGSRQQKDQQEVCRNVQLQIASTQQNPAQAGCPKVRSADHTRKKKLGFLDEEPTFKPKIIPDVPDFKSLHKALQREALEKKQSQDVTRCQPFFLRTSALPARKYKKPPETSQVSKMNNLGRSKSLGALTLTSTDTLPTYITDAVRQRCVAIRKSMEIRESKSQESAEWLKSYQMRSQAMKKTVLLHAKLLDPHSSLKDVCNGNVQRHREADLQRMKDYMRELRDMKARVRERPYLFEQVKQKNAKTRAEQTFRRKLEKTGIKEQFVEETGESFRFDDTDTSSEKEIQSREENVEDGKKIEDVEDKSVKSKGEEMP
;
A
#
# COMPACT_ATOMS: atom_id res chain seq x y z
N MET A 1 -68.84 -20.90 20.21
CA MET A 1 -69.21 -22.15 20.90
C MET A 1 -68.79 -22.02 22.36
N PHE A 2 -69.72 -22.35 23.26
CA PHE A 2 -69.57 -22.47 24.71
C PHE A 2 -68.28 -23.24 25.10
N SER A 3 -67.61 -23.04 26.23
CA SER A 3 -68.12 -23.05 27.61
C SER A 3 -66.98 -22.76 28.62
N LEU A 4 -67.30 -21.99 29.67
CA LEU A 4 -67.08 -22.23 31.14
C LEU A 4 -65.67 -22.66 31.63
N SER A 5 -65.12 -22.32 32.80
CA SER A 5 -65.39 -21.53 34.03
C SER A 5 -64.37 -22.13 35.04
N MET A 6 -63.75 -21.47 36.03
CA MET A 6 -64.29 -20.97 37.29
C MET A 6 -63.11 -20.44 38.13
N VAL A 7 -63.41 -19.48 39.01
CA VAL A 7 -62.61 -19.05 40.19
C VAL A 7 -63.29 -19.65 41.45
N PRO A 8 -62.56 -19.87 42.57
CA PRO A 8 -62.83 -19.12 43.81
C PRO A 8 -61.52 -18.82 44.59
N SER A 9 -61.26 -17.70 45.29
CA SER A 9 -61.98 -16.75 46.16
C SER A 9 -62.04 -17.12 47.66
N THR A 10 -61.52 -16.18 48.48
CA THR A 10 -61.74 -15.90 49.92
C THR A 10 -61.08 -16.86 50.94
N ASN A 11 -60.71 -16.47 52.17
CA ASN A 11 -61.21 -15.40 53.03
C ASN A 11 -60.23 -15.03 54.17
N SER A 12 -60.51 -13.92 54.87
CA SER A 12 -59.66 -13.28 55.88
C SER A 12 -60.24 -13.29 57.31
N LYS A 13 -59.34 -13.05 58.29
CA LYS A 13 -59.53 -12.50 59.66
C LYS A 13 -60.05 -13.42 60.78
N HIS A 14 -59.35 -13.49 61.92
CA HIS A 14 -59.65 -12.69 63.12
C HIS A 14 -58.68 -12.89 64.32
N CYS A 15 -58.47 -11.77 65.05
CA CYS A 15 -58.17 -11.53 66.49
C CYS A 15 -57.37 -12.55 67.33
N SER A 16 -56.21 -12.18 67.92
CA SER A 16 -55.95 -11.25 69.05
C SER A 16 -56.20 -11.85 70.44
N ILE A 17 -55.12 -12.13 71.18
CA ILE A 17 -55.13 -12.26 72.65
C ILE A 17 -53.88 -11.59 73.23
N ARG A 18 -54.14 -10.76 74.22
CA ARG A 18 -53.26 -9.94 75.05
C ARG A 18 -52.63 -10.79 76.18
N ALA A 19 -51.34 -10.63 76.42
CA ALA A 19 -50.71 -10.97 77.70
C ALA A 19 -49.57 -9.98 78.00
N GLN A 20 -49.72 -9.25 79.11
CA GLN A 20 -48.66 -8.50 79.77
C GLN A 20 -48.17 -9.37 80.94
N HIS A 21 -46.89 -9.73 81.00
CA HIS A 21 -46.17 -9.83 82.28
C HIS A 21 -44.66 -9.96 82.09
N CYS A 22 -43.96 -8.99 82.68
CA CYS A 22 -42.78 -9.12 83.54
C CYS A 22 -41.45 -9.66 82.98
N GLU A 23 -40.47 -8.79 83.15
CA GLU A 23 -39.04 -9.02 83.13
C GLU A 23 -38.65 -10.36 83.75
N ARG A 24 -38.04 -11.22 82.91
CA ARG A 24 -36.91 -12.02 83.35
C ARG A 24 -35.76 -11.67 82.43
N CYS A 25 -34.68 -11.21 83.05
CA CYS A 25 -33.39 -10.99 82.41
C CYS A 25 -33.02 -12.15 81.46
N PRO A 26 -32.34 -11.83 80.36
CA PRO A 26 -32.07 -12.77 79.29
C PRO A 26 -31.21 -13.91 79.86
N SER A 27 -31.63 -15.16 79.67
CA SER A 27 -30.64 -16.23 79.60
C SER A 27 -29.75 -15.82 78.43
N SER A 28 -28.58 -15.29 78.75
CA SER A 28 -27.54 -14.92 77.81
C SER A 28 -27.27 -16.18 76.99
N LYS A 29 -27.83 -16.25 75.78
CA LYS A 29 -27.49 -17.31 74.83
C LYS A 29 -25.97 -17.31 74.77
N THR A 30 -25.37 -18.38 75.27
CA THR A 30 -23.92 -18.57 75.26
C THR A 30 -23.46 -18.36 73.82
N THR A 31 -22.28 -17.78 73.59
CA THR A 31 -21.77 -17.46 72.24
C THR A 31 -21.86 -18.63 71.26
N LEU A 32 -21.87 -19.86 71.78
CA LEU A 32 -22.11 -21.10 71.03
C LEU A 32 -23.53 -21.21 70.47
N GLN A 33 -24.56 -20.92 71.25
CA GLN A 33 -25.96 -21.01 70.80
C GLN A 33 -26.30 -19.96 69.73
N LYS A 34 -25.66 -18.79 69.77
CA LYS A 34 -25.82 -17.78 68.70
C LYS A 34 -25.17 -18.23 67.40
N LYS A 35 -24.01 -18.89 67.48
CA LYS A 35 -23.35 -19.48 66.31
C LYS A 35 -24.18 -20.62 65.74
N GLU A 36 -24.73 -21.49 66.59
CA GLU A 36 -25.64 -22.56 66.15
C GLU A 36 -26.91 -22.00 65.48
N GLU A 37 -27.52 -20.93 66.03
CA GLU A 37 -28.66 -20.27 65.38
C GLU A 37 -28.29 -19.57 64.05
N GLU A 38 -27.10 -18.97 63.95
CA GLU A 38 -26.57 -18.36 62.72
C GLU A 38 -26.28 -19.44 61.66
N GLU A 39 -25.67 -20.56 62.04
CA GLU A 39 -25.39 -21.71 61.19
C GLU A 39 -26.70 -22.38 60.72
N GLU A 40 -27.69 -22.51 61.60
CA GLU A 40 -29.03 -22.97 61.23
C GLU A 40 -29.76 -21.99 60.29
N ALA A 41 -29.56 -20.68 60.45
CA ALA A 41 -30.13 -19.67 59.57
C ALA A 41 -29.46 -19.66 58.19
N GLU A 42 -28.15 -19.89 58.13
CA GLU A 42 -27.42 -20.10 56.87
C GLU A 42 -27.84 -21.40 56.18
N CYS A 43 -28.05 -22.49 56.92
CA CYS A 43 -28.55 -23.76 56.38
C CYS A 43 -29.99 -23.65 55.81
N LYS A 44 -30.81 -22.73 56.35
CA LYS A 44 -32.16 -22.43 55.84
C LYS A 44 -32.13 -21.57 54.58
N LYS A 45 -30.99 -20.98 54.20
CA LYS A 45 -30.83 -20.15 53.00
C LYS A 45 -30.73 -21.06 51.78
N LYS A 46 -31.82 -21.20 51.03
CA LYS A 46 -31.78 -21.88 49.73
C LYS A 46 -30.85 -21.10 48.81
N PHE A 47 -29.82 -21.77 48.32
CA PHE A 47 -28.81 -21.20 47.44
C PHE A 47 -29.47 -20.77 46.12
N GLY A 48 -29.79 -19.48 46.01
CA GLY A 48 -30.18 -18.85 44.76
C GLY A 48 -28.94 -18.25 44.11
N ALA A 49 -28.76 -18.47 42.80
CA ALA A 49 -27.72 -17.79 42.05
C ALA A 49 -27.98 -16.26 42.09
N VAL A 50 -26.90 -15.48 42.19
CA VAL A 50 -26.97 -14.02 42.04
C VAL A 50 -27.52 -13.72 40.64
N PRO A 51 -28.58 -12.89 40.50
CA PRO A 51 -29.14 -12.60 39.20
C PRO A 51 -28.08 -11.97 38.29
N VAL A 52 -28.09 -12.37 37.02
CA VAL A 52 -27.08 -11.93 36.07
C VAL A 52 -27.11 -10.40 35.96
N PRO A 53 -25.97 -9.71 36.07
CA PRO A 53 -25.90 -8.27 35.91
C PRO A 53 -26.58 -7.78 34.62
N GLY A 54 -27.35 -6.69 34.72
CA GLY A 54 -28.21 -6.21 33.63
C GLY A 54 -27.50 -5.86 32.31
N HIS A 55 -26.19 -5.58 32.34
CA HIS A 55 -25.38 -5.35 31.13
C HIS A 55 -25.20 -6.61 30.27
N VAL A 56 -25.40 -7.80 30.86
CA VAL A 56 -25.42 -9.08 30.13
C VAL A 56 -26.80 -9.34 29.50
N ILE A 57 -27.85 -8.69 30.03
CA ILE A 57 -29.23 -8.78 29.53
C ILE A 57 -29.48 -7.77 28.38
N GLN A 58 -28.68 -6.71 28.29
CA GLN A 58 -28.70 -5.82 27.12
C GLN A 58 -28.27 -6.62 25.88
N PRO A 59 -29.12 -6.71 24.85
CA PRO A 59 -28.80 -7.44 23.63
C PRO A 59 -27.85 -6.59 22.78
N ILE A 60 -26.60 -6.46 23.21
CA ILE A 60 -25.51 -5.74 22.52
C ILE A 60 -25.45 -6.13 21.04
N TYR A 61 -25.80 -7.38 20.74
CA TYR A 61 -25.92 -7.87 19.38
C TYR A 61 -26.97 -7.13 18.52
N GLN A 62 -28.15 -6.80 19.07
CA GLN A 62 -29.19 -6.06 18.36
C GLN A 62 -28.73 -4.64 18.01
N GLU A 63 -28.11 -3.94 18.97
CA GLU A 63 -27.56 -2.59 18.74
C GLU A 63 -26.44 -2.61 17.68
N MET A 64 -25.52 -3.58 17.76
CA MET A 64 -24.49 -3.75 16.73
C MET A 64 -25.08 -4.05 15.35
N MET A 65 -26.19 -4.78 15.29
CA MET A 65 -26.86 -5.11 14.03
C MET A 65 -27.58 -3.90 13.44
N GLU A 66 -28.22 -3.06 14.27
CA GLU A 66 -28.85 -1.81 13.84
C GLU A 66 -27.82 -0.80 13.32
N VAL A 67 -26.69 -0.64 14.01
CA VAL A 67 -25.58 0.22 13.54
C VAL A 67 -25.07 -0.26 12.18
N ARG A 68 -24.82 -1.56 12.03
CA ARG A 68 -24.35 -2.14 10.75
C ARG A 68 -25.40 -2.00 9.64
N GLU A 69 -26.69 -2.05 9.97
CA GLU A 69 -27.76 -1.84 9.00
C GLU A 69 -27.84 -0.38 8.55
N ASN A 70 -27.67 0.57 9.47
CA ASN A 70 -27.63 1.99 9.17
C ASN A 70 -26.42 2.35 8.29
N GLU A 71 -25.24 1.82 8.60
CA GLU A 71 -24.04 1.95 7.76
C GLU A 71 -24.27 1.39 6.35
N ARG A 72 -24.94 0.25 6.23
CA ARG A 72 -25.28 -0.36 4.94
C ARG A 72 -26.25 0.52 4.14
N LYS A 73 -27.25 1.12 4.81
CA LYS A 73 -28.22 2.04 4.18
C LYS A 73 -27.53 3.32 3.70
N GLN A 74 -26.71 3.94 4.54
CA GLN A 74 -25.94 5.14 4.18
C GLN A 74 -24.99 4.87 3.01
N GLY A 75 -24.26 3.77 3.02
CA GLY A 75 -23.38 3.39 1.91
C GLY A 75 -24.14 3.14 0.60
N HIS A 76 -25.38 2.64 0.67
CA HIS A 76 -26.23 2.47 -0.49
C HIS A 76 -26.76 3.81 -1.02
N GLU A 77 -27.11 4.73 -0.13
CA GLU A 77 -27.61 6.07 -0.46
C GLU A 77 -26.51 6.93 -1.09
N GLN A 78 -25.32 6.98 -0.49
CA GLN A 78 -24.15 7.66 -1.05
C GLN A 78 -23.80 7.16 -2.45
N ARG A 79 -23.85 5.83 -2.66
CA ARG A 79 -23.58 5.23 -3.98
C ARG A 79 -24.67 5.59 -4.99
N LYS A 80 -25.93 5.66 -4.56
CA LYS A 80 -27.05 6.07 -5.40
C LYS A 80 -26.91 7.54 -5.80
N GLU A 81 -26.61 8.43 -4.86
CA GLU A 81 -26.39 9.86 -5.12
C GLU A 81 -25.20 10.10 -6.04
N PHE A 82 -24.10 9.38 -5.83
CA PHE A 82 -22.93 9.43 -6.69
C PHE A 82 -23.23 8.95 -8.12
N LEU A 83 -24.01 7.89 -8.29
CA LEU A 83 -24.44 7.43 -9.60
C LEU A 83 -25.34 8.45 -10.30
N LEU A 84 -26.24 9.10 -9.55
CA LEU A 84 -27.12 10.15 -10.07
C LEU A 84 -26.34 11.42 -10.46
N SER A 85 -25.28 11.78 -9.72
CA SER A 85 -24.44 12.94 -10.07
C SER A 85 -23.54 12.68 -11.29
N ILE A 86 -23.11 11.43 -11.50
CA ILE A 86 -22.34 11.00 -12.69
C ILE A 86 -23.24 10.81 -13.90
N GLN A 87 -24.53 10.56 -13.70
CA GLN A 87 -25.52 10.50 -14.76
C GLN A 87 -25.67 11.90 -15.38
N LYS A 88 -24.80 12.22 -16.36
CA LYS A 88 -25.04 13.32 -17.27
C LYS A 88 -26.31 12.98 -18.05
N PRO A 89 -27.39 13.79 -17.96
CA PRO A 89 -28.55 13.56 -18.79
C PRO A 89 -28.07 13.68 -20.23
N PHE A 90 -28.15 12.59 -20.98
CA PHE A 90 -28.10 12.66 -22.42
C PHE A 90 -29.18 13.68 -22.85
N SER A 91 -28.97 14.49 -23.89
CA SER A 91 -29.99 15.45 -24.39
C SER A 91 -31.28 14.78 -24.90
N PHE A 92 -31.37 13.45 -24.77
CA PHE A 92 -32.56 12.65 -24.96
C PHE A 92 -33.47 12.63 -23.71
N GLU A 93 -33.07 13.07 -22.50
CA GLU A 93 -34.00 13.10 -21.35
C GLU A 93 -35.09 14.14 -21.56
N GLU A 94 -34.76 15.32 -22.10
CA GLU A 94 -35.76 16.29 -22.55
C GLU A 94 -36.61 15.74 -23.70
N ARG A 95 -36.02 14.99 -24.63
CA ARG A 95 -36.76 14.34 -25.72
C ARG A 95 -37.70 13.26 -25.20
N ASP A 96 -37.29 12.44 -24.24
CA ASP A 96 -38.08 11.39 -23.63
C ASP A 96 -39.11 11.95 -22.64
N LYS A 97 -38.83 13.04 -21.92
CA LYS A 97 -39.83 13.78 -21.14
C LYS A 97 -40.88 14.39 -22.06
N ASN A 98 -40.48 15.07 -23.12
CA ASN A 98 -41.39 15.64 -24.11
C ASN A 98 -42.16 14.54 -24.87
N LYS A 99 -41.53 13.39 -25.16
CA LYS A 99 -42.21 12.22 -25.74
C LYS A 99 -43.16 11.56 -24.75
N ARG A 100 -42.79 11.46 -23.46
CA ARG A 100 -43.66 10.97 -22.39
C ARG A 100 -44.83 11.91 -22.22
N GLU A 101 -44.63 13.21 -22.07
CA GLU A 101 -45.66 14.25 -22.00
C GLU A 101 -46.59 14.21 -23.22
N LYS A 102 -46.05 14.06 -24.44
CA LYS A 102 -46.86 13.84 -25.65
C LYS A 102 -47.68 12.56 -25.58
N VAL A 103 -47.10 11.46 -25.08
CA VAL A 103 -47.81 10.19 -24.88
C VAL A 103 -48.88 10.32 -23.79
N THR A 104 -48.61 10.99 -22.67
CA THR A 104 -49.60 11.26 -21.61
C THR A 104 -50.70 12.19 -22.11
N ALA A 105 -50.38 13.21 -22.91
CA ALA A 105 -51.34 14.09 -23.55
C ALA A 105 -52.21 13.35 -24.58
N VAL A 106 -51.66 12.40 -25.33
CA VAL A 106 -52.40 11.54 -26.25
C VAL A 106 -53.29 10.54 -25.49
N ILE A 107 -52.80 9.92 -24.41
CA ILE A 107 -53.60 9.03 -23.55
C ILE A 107 -54.75 9.79 -22.88
N ASN A 108 -54.52 11.02 -22.41
CA ASN A 108 -55.56 11.87 -21.83
C ASN A 108 -56.57 12.38 -22.89
N ARG A 109 -56.19 12.44 -24.17
CA ARG A 109 -57.12 12.69 -25.29
C ARG A 109 -57.87 11.43 -25.73
N VAL A 110 -57.33 10.23 -25.48
CA VAL A 110 -57.97 8.95 -25.79
C VAL A 110 -58.93 8.52 -24.66
N SER A 111 -58.77 9.03 -23.44
CA SER A 111 -59.70 8.77 -22.33
C SER A 111 -61.07 9.47 -22.44
N SER A 112 -61.33 10.25 -23.49
CA SER A 112 -62.66 10.81 -23.77
C SER A 112 -63.55 9.90 -24.63
N ASP A 113 -63.05 8.78 -25.17
CA ASP A 113 -63.84 7.83 -25.96
C ASP A 113 -63.87 6.44 -25.29
N PRO A 114 -65.02 6.01 -24.71
CA PRO A 114 -65.06 4.83 -23.86
C PRO A 114 -65.37 3.57 -24.66
N LYS A 115 -64.58 3.16 -25.66
CA LYS A 115 -64.72 1.83 -26.29
C LYS A 115 -63.40 1.27 -26.79
N ASN A 116 -62.93 0.22 -26.08
CA ASN A 116 -62.10 -0.92 -26.52
C ASN A 116 -60.93 -1.22 -25.56
N SER A 117 -61.20 -2.05 -24.55
CA SER A 117 -60.19 -2.66 -23.69
C SER A 117 -59.69 -3.98 -24.30
N VAL A 118 -58.54 -3.96 -24.97
CA VAL A 118 -57.80 -5.20 -25.29
C VAL A 118 -56.57 -5.26 -24.40
N CYS A 119 -56.59 -6.21 -23.47
CA CYS A 119 -55.53 -6.55 -22.54
C CYS A 119 -54.36 -7.20 -23.30
N VAL A 120 -53.17 -6.59 -23.25
CA VAL A 120 -51.93 -7.21 -23.74
C VAL A 120 -51.07 -7.56 -22.53
N GLN A 121 -50.95 -8.86 -22.27
CA GLN A 121 -50.06 -9.43 -21.25
C GLN A 121 -48.60 -9.17 -21.61
N LYS A 122 -47.86 -8.50 -20.72
CA LYS A 122 -46.40 -8.38 -20.80
C LYS A 122 -45.76 -9.42 -19.89
N THR A 123 -45.06 -10.37 -20.49
CA THR A 123 -44.22 -11.34 -19.79
C THR A 123 -42.94 -10.65 -19.29
N PHE A 124 -42.71 -10.71 -17.97
CA PHE A 124 -41.47 -10.27 -17.36
C PHE A 124 -40.48 -11.45 -17.29
N HIS A 125 -39.37 -11.33 -18.01
CA HIS A 125 -38.25 -12.27 -17.88
C HIS A 125 -37.49 -12.00 -16.56
N ARG A 126 -37.49 -13.01 -15.69
CA ARG A 126 -36.78 -13.07 -14.41
C ARG A 126 -35.29 -13.33 -14.70
N ASN A 127 -34.44 -12.31 -14.53
CA ASN A 127 -33.00 -12.44 -14.73
C ASN A 127 -32.34 -13.19 -13.56
N MET A 128 -31.65 -14.28 -13.91
CA MET A 128 -30.78 -15.08 -13.03
C MET A 128 -29.57 -14.27 -12.59
N LYS A 129 -29.36 -14.18 -11.27
CA LYS A 129 -28.25 -13.48 -10.63
C LYS A 129 -27.04 -14.43 -10.55
N GLY A 130 -26.17 -14.38 -11.56
CA GLY A 130 -24.89 -15.09 -11.56
C GLY A 130 -23.85 -14.33 -10.74
N SER A 131 -23.40 -14.95 -9.66
CA SER A 131 -22.32 -14.52 -8.77
C SER A 131 -21.01 -14.25 -9.51
N ARG A 132 -20.39 -13.08 -9.28
CA ARG A 132 -18.94 -12.86 -9.33
C ARG A 132 -18.61 -11.61 -8.51
N GLN A 133 -17.46 -11.65 -7.84
CA GLN A 133 -16.85 -10.62 -6.99
C GLN A 133 -17.32 -10.58 -5.52
N GLN A 134 -16.96 -11.63 -4.78
CA GLN A 134 -16.86 -11.63 -3.31
C GLN A 134 -15.40 -11.64 -2.80
N LYS A 135 -14.41 -11.36 -3.65
CA LYS A 135 -12.99 -11.42 -3.23
C LYS A 135 -12.41 -10.09 -2.72
N ASP A 136 -12.98 -8.96 -3.12
CA ASP A 136 -12.37 -7.65 -2.82
C ASP A 136 -12.87 -7.04 -1.49
N GLN A 137 -13.91 -7.59 -0.87
CA GLN A 137 -14.46 -7.08 0.40
C GLN A 137 -13.85 -7.72 1.65
N GLN A 138 -13.23 -8.90 1.53
CA GLN A 138 -12.66 -9.63 2.67
C GLN A 138 -11.27 -9.11 3.07
N GLU A 139 -10.55 -8.48 2.15
CA GLU A 139 -9.21 -7.92 2.40
C GLU A 139 -9.28 -6.57 3.14
N VAL A 140 -10.32 -5.78 2.90
CA VAL A 140 -10.50 -4.45 3.54
C VAL A 140 -10.86 -4.59 5.03
N CYS A 141 -11.66 -5.59 5.41
CA CYS A 141 -12.03 -5.80 6.82
C CYS A 141 -10.88 -6.35 7.69
N ARG A 142 -9.87 -7.02 7.11
CA ARG A 142 -8.70 -7.51 7.87
C ARG A 142 -7.75 -6.38 8.26
N ASN A 143 -7.66 -5.32 7.45
CA ASN A 143 -6.73 -4.22 7.68
C ASN A 143 -7.22 -3.24 8.77
N VAL A 144 -8.54 -3.09 8.92
CA VAL A 144 -9.16 -2.25 9.96
C VAL A 144 -9.04 -2.90 11.35
N GLN A 145 -9.13 -4.23 11.44
CA GLN A 145 -8.98 -4.97 12.71
C GLN A 145 -7.56 -4.87 13.30
N LEU A 146 -6.53 -4.76 12.45
CA LEU A 146 -5.12 -4.66 12.90
C LEU A 146 -4.74 -3.25 13.38
N GLN A 147 -5.36 -2.20 12.83
CA GLN A 147 -5.12 -0.82 13.28
C GLN A 147 -5.72 -0.54 14.67
N ILE A 148 -6.87 -1.14 15.00
CA ILE A 148 -7.51 -0.96 16.32
C ILE A 148 -6.72 -1.69 17.42
N ALA A 149 -6.05 -2.80 17.09
CA ALA A 149 -5.21 -3.54 18.02
C ALA A 149 -3.91 -2.80 18.41
N SER A 150 -3.43 -1.85 17.60
CA SER A 150 -2.19 -1.11 17.87
C SER A 150 -2.40 0.22 18.61
N THR A 151 -3.63 0.68 18.85
CA THR A 151 -3.93 1.97 19.50
C THR A 151 -4.26 1.87 20.99
N GLN A 152 -4.37 0.68 21.57
CA GLN A 152 -4.59 0.49 23.01
C GLN A 152 -3.31 0.05 23.73
N GLN A 153 -2.32 0.92 23.92
CA GLN A 153 -1.34 0.80 25.02
C GLN A 153 -0.87 2.17 25.52
N ASN A 154 -1.14 2.44 26.80
CA ASN A 154 -0.56 3.44 27.70
C ASN A 154 -0.46 2.74 29.09
N PRO A 155 0.25 3.26 30.12
CA PRO A 155 1.54 3.94 30.22
C PRO A 155 2.52 3.15 31.15
N ALA A 156 3.64 3.76 31.53
CA ALA A 156 4.74 3.15 32.27
C ALA A 156 4.56 3.04 33.81
N GLN A 157 5.29 2.06 34.39
CA GLN A 157 5.80 1.88 35.77
C GLN A 157 4.85 1.63 36.96
N ALA A 158 5.02 0.46 37.62
CA ALA A 158 5.35 0.30 39.05
C ALA A 158 5.52 -1.21 39.39
N GLY A 159 6.52 -1.54 40.20
CA GLY A 159 6.94 -2.92 40.46
C GLY A 159 6.04 -3.71 41.41
N CYS A 160 6.07 -5.06 41.29
CA CYS A 160 5.71 -6.02 42.33
C CYS A 160 6.20 -7.45 41.98
N PRO A 161 6.33 -8.37 42.96
CA PRO A 161 7.37 -9.39 43.00
C PRO A 161 7.02 -10.73 42.32
N LYS A 162 8.05 -11.45 41.88
CA LYS A 162 8.02 -12.79 41.26
C LYS A 162 7.43 -13.84 42.23
N VAL A 163 6.27 -14.40 41.89
CA VAL A 163 5.75 -15.66 42.46
C VAL A 163 6.14 -16.81 41.53
N ARG A 164 7.00 -17.70 42.02
CA ARG A 164 7.70 -18.75 41.25
C ARG A 164 6.96 -20.09 41.08
N SER A 165 5.63 -20.10 41.12
CA SER A 165 4.87 -21.37 41.13
C SER A 165 4.04 -21.67 39.87
N ALA A 166 4.14 -20.85 38.80
CA ALA A 166 3.35 -21.03 37.57
C ALA A 166 4.10 -21.70 36.41
N ASP A 167 5.39 -21.96 36.53
CA ASP A 167 6.22 -22.40 35.40
C ASP A 167 6.06 -23.90 35.07
N HIS A 168 5.71 -24.74 36.03
CA HIS A 168 5.60 -26.19 35.79
C HIS A 168 4.36 -26.55 34.95
N THR A 169 3.26 -25.83 35.10
CA THR A 169 1.99 -26.09 34.39
C THR A 169 2.02 -25.55 32.95
N ARG A 170 2.78 -24.48 32.68
CA ARG A 170 2.98 -23.95 31.32
C ARG A 170 3.78 -24.91 30.44
N LYS A 171 4.82 -25.56 30.97
CA LYS A 171 5.61 -26.55 30.21
C LYS A 171 4.77 -27.75 29.76
N LYS A 172 3.89 -28.28 30.62
CA LYS A 172 2.98 -29.39 30.23
C LYS A 172 1.94 -28.97 29.18
N LYS A 173 1.46 -27.73 29.21
CA LYS A 173 0.54 -27.20 28.19
C LYS A 173 1.22 -26.82 26.87
N LEU A 174 2.55 -26.80 26.80
CA LEU A 174 3.31 -26.49 25.58
C LEU A 174 4.03 -27.72 24.99
N GLY A 175 3.85 -28.91 25.57
CA GLY A 175 4.48 -30.14 25.07
C GLY A 175 4.03 -30.54 23.65
N PHE A 176 2.92 -30.01 23.15
CA PHE A 176 2.49 -30.17 21.75
C PHE A 176 3.34 -29.37 20.75
N LEU A 177 4.19 -28.46 21.22
CA LEU A 177 5.12 -27.70 20.37
C LEU A 177 6.45 -28.45 20.14
N ASP A 178 6.75 -29.45 20.98
CA ASP A 178 7.96 -30.27 20.88
C ASP A 178 7.72 -31.55 20.03
N GLU A 179 6.47 -31.85 19.67
CA GLU A 179 6.15 -32.92 18.71
C GLU A 179 6.34 -32.41 17.28
N GLU A 180 7.34 -32.95 16.58
CA GLU A 180 7.51 -32.68 15.15
C GLU A 180 6.24 -33.13 14.39
N PRO A 181 5.55 -32.24 13.66
CA PRO A 181 4.35 -32.62 12.94
C PRO A 181 4.68 -33.69 11.90
N THR A 182 3.94 -34.81 11.92
CA THR A 182 4.11 -35.94 11.00
C THR A 182 3.97 -35.53 9.53
N PHE A 183 3.29 -34.41 9.26
CA PHE A 183 3.08 -33.89 7.92
C PHE A 183 4.27 -33.03 7.46
N LYS A 184 5.13 -33.62 6.65
CA LYS A 184 6.17 -32.90 5.88
C LYS A 184 5.62 -32.59 4.48
N PRO A 185 5.10 -31.38 4.21
CA PRO A 185 4.67 -31.05 2.86
C PRO A 185 5.86 -31.16 1.91
N LYS A 186 5.62 -31.70 0.71
CA LYS A 186 6.59 -31.63 -0.38
C LYS A 186 6.69 -30.17 -0.81
N ILE A 187 7.59 -29.42 -0.18
CA ILE A 187 7.95 -28.07 -0.59
C ILE A 187 8.65 -28.25 -1.93
N ILE A 188 7.99 -27.87 -3.02
CA ILE A 188 8.63 -27.81 -4.33
C ILE A 188 9.57 -26.60 -4.26
N PRO A 189 10.90 -26.79 -4.19
CA PRO A 189 11.85 -25.69 -3.98
C PRO A 189 11.95 -24.83 -5.24
N ASP A 190 11.71 -25.44 -6.40
CA ASP A 190 11.85 -24.81 -7.69
C ASP A 190 10.50 -24.31 -8.21
N VAL A 191 10.48 -23.04 -8.58
CA VAL A 191 9.32 -22.40 -9.18
C VAL A 191 8.99 -23.12 -10.49
N PRO A 192 7.78 -23.72 -10.62
CA PRO A 192 7.38 -24.37 -11.87
C PRO A 192 7.45 -23.39 -13.03
N ASP A 193 7.89 -23.85 -14.21
CA ASP A 193 7.92 -23.00 -15.40
C ASP A 193 6.49 -22.67 -15.87
N PHE A 194 5.98 -21.54 -15.37
CA PHE A 194 4.65 -21.04 -15.70
C PHE A 194 4.44 -20.78 -17.18
N LYS A 195 5.51 -20.56 -17.96
CA LYS A 195 5.40 -20.37 -19.42
C LYS A 195 5.07 -21.69 -20.11
N SER A 196 5.76 -22.77 -19.75
CA SER A 196 5.44 -24.10 -20.27
C SER A 196 4.03 -24.53 -19.87
N LEU A 197 3.65 -24.29 -18.61
CA LEU A 197 2.34 -24.62 -18.07
C LEU A 197 1.22 -23.86 -18.79
N HIS A 198 1.42 -22.56 -19.02
CA HIS A 198 0.46 -21.72 -19.75
C HIS A 198 0.29 -22.19 -21.20
N LYS A 199 1.39 -22.55 -21.88
CA LYS A 199 1.34 -23.11 -23.24
C LYS A 199 0.65 -24.47 -23.28
N ALA A 200 0.82 -25.31 -22.26
CA ALA A 200 0.14 -26.60 -22.14
C ALA A 200 -1.37 -26.41 -21.97
N LEU A 201 -1.77 -25.51 -21.06
CA LEU A 201 -3.18 -25.18 -20.83
C LEU A 201 -3.85 -24.58 -22.07
N GLN A 202 -3.16 -23.70 -22.79
CA GLN A 202 -3.66 -23.15 -24.05
C GLN A 202 -3.85 -24.24 -25.10
N ARG A 203 -2.89 -25.17 -25.26
CA ARG A 203 -3.02 -26.31 -26.18
C ARG A 203 -4.20 -27.20 -25.79
N GLU A 204 -4.33 -27.56 -24.52
CA GLU A 204 -5.45 -28.37 -24.03
C GLU A 204 -6.81 -27.69 -24.28
N ALA A 205 -6.90 -26.37 -24.11
CA ALA A 205 -8.10 -25.62 -24.42
C ALA A 205 -8.43 -25.60 -25.93
N LEU A 206 -7.44 -25.71 -26.81
CA LEU A 206 -7.64 -25.83 -28.25
C LEU A 206 -8.05 -27.25 -28.64
N GLU A 207 -7.42 -28.27 -28.06
CA GLU A 207 -7.78 -29.69 -28.27
C GLU A 207 -9.22 -29.97 -27.80
N LYS A 208 -9.61 -29.48 -26.62
CA LYS A 208 -10.99 -29.64 -26.10
C LYS A 208 -12.06 -28.97 -26.97
N LYS A 209 -11.70 -27.94 -27.75
CA LYS A 209 -12.61 -27.33 -28.73
C LYS A 209 -12.77 -28.17 -29.99
N GLN A 210 -11.78 -28.99 -30.32
CA GLN A 210 -11.80 -29.87 -31.48
C GLN A 210 -12.40 -31.24 -31.15
N SER A 211 -12.25 -31.71 -29.90
CA SER A 211 -12.69 -33.03 -29.45
C SER A 211 -14.09 -33.06 -28.83
N GLN A 212 -14.79 -31.93 -28.71
CA GLN A 212 -16.22 -31.96 -28.41
C GLN A 212 -16.93 -32.42 -29.67
N ASP A 213 -17.41 -33.67 -29.67
CA ASP A 213 -18.44 -34.13 -30.59
C ASP A 213 -19.62 -33.17 -30.46
N VAL A 214 -19.68 -32.20 -31.38
CA VAL A 214 -20.77 -31.23 -31.46
C VAL A 214 -22.05 -32.04 -31.53
N THR A 215 -23.00 -31.77 -30.62
CA THR A 215 -24.35 -32.37 -30.69
C THR A 215 -24.90 -32.15 -32.09
N ARG A 216 -24.84 -33.18 -32.93
CA ARG A 216 -25.36 -33.11 -34.29
C ARG A 216 -26.87 -33.05 -34.16
N CYS A 217 -27.45 -31.89 -34.47
CA CYS A 217 -28.89 -31.76 -34.59
C CYS A 217 -29.38 -32.80 -35.59
N GLN A 218 -30.21 -33.73 -35.13
CA GLN A 218 -30.89 -34.66 -36.02
C GLN A 218 -31.72 -33.83 -37.01
N PRO A 219 -31.49 -33.94 -38.32
CA PRO A 219 -32.30 -33.22 -39.28
C PRO A 219 -33.74 -33.71 -39.13
N PHE A 220 -34.63 -32.81 -38.71
CA PHE A 220 -36.06 -33.07 -38.66
C PHE A 220 -36.70 -32.52 -39.92
N PHE A 221 -37.56 -33.32 -40.54
CA PHE A 221 -38.30 -32.90 -41.71
C PHE A 221 -39.43 -31.96 -41.26
N LEU A 222 -39.21 -30.66 -41.44
CA LEU A 222 -40.28 -29.67 -41.29
C LEU A 222 -41.34 -29.97 -42.37
N ARG A 223 -42.63 -30.08 -42.01
CA ARG A 223 -43.75 -30.37 -42.93
C ARG A 223 -44.05 -29.23 -43.93
N THR A 224 -43.07 -28.38 -44.22
CA THR A 224 -43.17 -27.29 -45.20
C THR A 224 -43.08 -27.78 -46.64
N SER A 225 -42.76 -29.05 -46.89
CA SER A 225 -42.83 -29.68 -48.22
C SER A 225 -44.26 -29.79 -48.79
N ALA A 226 -45.28 -29.69 -47.94
CA ALA A 226 -46.69 -29.68 -48.37
C ALA A 226 -47.21 -28.28 -48.73
N LEU A 227 -46.41 -27.22 -48.56
CA LEU A 227 -46.77 -25.87 -48.97
C LEU A 227 -46.37 -25.68 -50.44
N PRO A 228 -47.30 -25.25 -51.33
CA PRO A 228 -46.97 -25.00 -52.72
C PRO A 228 -45.95 -23.87 -52.80
N ALA A 229 -44.80 -24.15 -53.44
CA ALA A 229 -43.78 -23.15 -53.71
C ALA A 229 -44.36 -22.02 -54.57
N ARG A 230 -44.20 -20.77 -54.12
CA ARG A 230 -44.56 -19.58 -54.91
C ARG A 230 -43.78 -19.61 -56.22
N LYS A 231 -44.49 -19.80 -57.35
CA LYS A 231 -43.90 -19.93 -58.69
C LYS A 231 -43.13 -18.66 -59.07
N TYR A 232 -41.82 -18.69 -58.88
CA TYR A 232 -40.90 -17.71 -59.44
C TYR A 232 -40.59 -18.15 -60.89
N LYS A 233 -41.03 -17.38 -61.88
CA LYS A 233 -40.67 -17.61 -63.29
C LYS A 233 -39.17 -17.32 -63.46
N LYS A 234 -38.38 -18.33 -63.82
CA LYS A 234 -37.01 -18.16 -64.33
C LYS A 234 -37.01 -18.32 -65.87
N PRO A 235 -36.21 -17.54 -66.61
CA PRO A 235 -36.02 -17.67 -68.06
C PRO A 235 -35.19 -18.93 -68.40
N PRO A 236 -35.22 -19.38 -69.68
CA PRO A 236 -34.88 -20.75 -70.05
C PRO A 236 -33.38 -21.09 -69.98
N GLU A 237 -33.17 -22.38 -69.76
CA GLU A 237 -31.93 -23.13 -69.60
C GLU A 237 -31.06 -23.11 -70.86
N THR A 238 -29.75 -22.95 -70.66
CA THR A 238 -28.76 -23.72 -71.40
C THR A 238 -27.98 -24.59 -70.42
N SER A 239 -27.98 -25.88 -70.73
CA SER A 239 -27.44 -27.01 -70.00
C SER A 239 -25.91 -27.07 -70.05
N GLN A 240 -25.25 -27.11 -68.90
CA GLN A 240 -24.16 -28.07 -68.66
C GLN A 240 -23.82 -28.15 -67.18
N VAL A 241 -24.02 -29.34 -66.62
CA VAL A 241 -23.62 -29.73 -65.28
C VAL A 241 -22.14 -30.12 -65.33
N SER A 242 -21.29 -29.47 -64.53
CA SER A 242 -20.00 -30.05 -64.15
C SER A 242 -19.65 -29.73 -62.69
N LYS A 243 -19.76 -30.77 -61.87
CA LYS A 243 -19.02 -31.09 -60.63
C LYS A 243 -18.37 -29.91 -59.89
N MET A 244 -19.01 -29.53 -58.77
CA MET A 244 -18.46 -28.63 -57.77
C MET A 244 -17.26 -29.30 -57.06
N ASN A 245 -16.05 -28.99 -57.52
CA ASN A 245 -14.86 -29.15 -56.71
C ASN A 245 -14.57 -27.84 -55.98
N ASN A 246 -14.29 -27.97 -54.68
CA ASN A 246 -13.94 -26.89 -53.76
C ASN A 246 -12.79 -26.03 -54.31
N LEU A 247 -13.10 -24.93 -54.99
CA LEU A 247 -12.11 -23.93 -55.33
C LEU A 247 -11.86 -23.08 -54.08
N GLY A 248 -10.73 -23.37 -53.44
CA GLY A 248 -10.10 -22.48 -52.48
C GLY A 248 -10.10 -21.06 -53.04
N ARG A 249 -10.53 -20.12 -52.20
CA ARG A 249 -10.62 -18.69 -52.49
C ARG A 249 -9.24 -18.16 -52.88
N SER A 250 -8.89 -18.22 -54.17
CA SER A 250 -7.66 -17.64 -54.68
C SER A 250 -7.73 -16.12 -54.48
N LYS A 251 -6.80 -15.59 -53.70
CA LYS A 251 -6.57 -14.15 -53.61
C LYS A 251 -5.69 -13.73 -54.80
N SER A 252 -6.20 -13.85 -56.02
CA SER A 252 -5.54 -13.28 -57.20
C SER A 252 -6.18 -11.92 -57.52
N LEU A 253 -5.98 -10.94 -56.65
CA LEU A 253 -6.26 -9.53 -56.98
C LEU A 253 -5.02 -8.79 -57.54
N GLY A 254 -3.88 -9.48 -57.68
CA GLY A 254 -2.70 -8.94 -58.36
C GLY A 254 -2.73 -9.05 -59.89
N ALA A 255 -3.78 -9.64 -60.47
CA ALA A 255 -3.85 -9.88 -61.91
C ALA A 255 -4.22 -8.63 -62.74
N LEU A 256 -4.64 -7.52 -62.11
CA LEU A 256 -4.99 -6.28 -62.81
C LEU A 256 -3.87 -5.22 -62.77
N THR A 257 -2.79 -5.43 -62.01
CA THR A 257 -1.60 -4.56 -62.05
C THR A 257 -0.58 -4.98 -63.12
N LEU A 258 -0.86 -6.06 -63.85
CA LEU A 258 -0.08 -6.56 -64.99
C LEU A 258 -0.75 -6.25 -66.34
N THR A 259 -1.65 -5.27 -66.41
CA THR A 259 -2.15 -4.79 -67.71
C THR A 259 -1.07 -3.90 -68.32
N SER A 260 -0.46 -4.38 -69.41
CA SER A 260 0.47 -3.62 -70.26
C SER A 260 0.05 -2.16 -70.45
N THR A 261 1.03 -1.26 -70.52
CA THR A 261 0.89 0.18 -70.79
C THR A 261 0.17 0.52 -72.11
N ASP A 262 -0.08 -0.48 -72.96
CA ASP A 262 -0.73 -0.35 -74.28
C ASP A 262 -2.23 -0.70 -74.31
N THR A 263 -2.85 -1.02 -73.16
CA THR A 263 -4.30 -1.26 -73.14
C THR A 263 -5.05 0.03 -72.85
N LEU A 264 -5.90 0.50 -73.79
CA LEU A 264 -6.76 1.66 -73.59
C LEU A 264 -7.53 1.50 -72.26
N PRO A 265 -7.61 2.55 -71.42
CA PRO A 265 -8.30 2.48 -70.13
C PRO A 265 -9.70 1.94 -70.35
N THR A 266 -9.97 0.72 -69.86
CA THR A 266 -11.32 0.17 -69.94
C THR A 266 -12.20 1.09 -69.11
N TYR A 267 -13.11 1.84 -69.74
CA TYR A 267 -13.97 2.81 -69.07
C TYR A 267 -14.60 2.18 -67.84
N ILE A 268 -14.15 2.64 -66.67
CA ILE A 268 -14.59 2.08 -65.39
C ILE A 268 -16.08 2.38 -65.26
N THR A 269 -16.92 1.34 -65.28
CA THR A 269 -18.36 1.48 -65.06
C THR A 269 -18.63 2.04 -63.66
N ASP A 270 -19.72 2.77 -63.47
CA ASP A 270 -20.04 3.38 -62.17
C ASP A 270 -20.13 2.38 -61.01
N ALA A 271 -20.63 1.18 -61.30
CA ALA A 271 -20.65 0.07 -60.36
C ALA A 271 -19.24 -0.35 -59.89
N VAL A 272 -18.22 -0.26 -60.75
CA VAL A 272 -16.83 -0.54 -60.37
C VAL A 272 -16.31 0.58 -59.47
N ARG A 273 -16.60 1.86 -59.77
CA ARG A 273 -16.24 2.99 -58.89
C ARG A 273 -16.86 2.86 -57.50
N GLN A 274 -18.15 2.55 -57.41
CA GLN A 274 -18.85 2.37 -56.13
C GLN A 274 -18.26 1.21 -55.31
N ARG A 275 -17.91 0.09 -55.96
CA ARG A 275 -17.21 -1.01 -55.31
C ARG A 275 -15.84 -0.58 -54.78
N CYS A 276 -15.04 0.12 -55.57
CA CYS A 276 -13.73 0.62 -55.12
C CYS A 276 -13.84 1.60 -53.94
N VAL A 277 -14.86 2.47 -53.93
CA VAL A 277 -15.13 3.38 -52.80
C VAL A 277 -15.56 2.60 -51.56
N ALA A 278 -16.46 1.62 -51.70
CA ALA A 278 -16.91 0.79 -50.58
C ALA A 278 -15.76 -0.04 -49.98
N ILE A 279 -14.87 -0.58 -50.82
CA ILE A 279 -13.67 -1.31 -50.38
C ILE A 279 -12.73 -0.37 -49.60
N ARG A 280 -12.45 0.83 -50.12
CA ARG A 280 -11.62 1.83 -49.42
C ARG A 280 -12.19 2.19 -48.05
N LYS A 281 -13.48 2.55 -48.00
CA LYS A 281 -14.18 2.86 -46.74
C LYS A 281 -14.15 1.67 -45.77
N SER A 282 -14.38 0.45 -46.27
CA SER A 282 -14.29 -0.75 -45.43
C SER A 282 -12.88 -0.98 -44.88
N MET A 283 -11.83 -0.66 -45.63
CA MET A 283 -10.45 -0.77 -45.16
C MET A 283 -10.15 0.30 -44.11
N GLU A 284 -10.53 1.55 -44.35
CA GLU A 284 -10.37 2.66 -43.41
C GLU A 284 -11.08 2.41 -42.07
N ILE A 285 -12.28 1.81 -42.09
CA ILE A 285 -13.00 1.41 -40.87
C ILE A 285 -12.23 0.31 -40.09
N ARG A 286 -11.52 -0.59 -40.78
CA ARG A 286 -10.69 -1.60 -40.10
C ARG A 286 -9.40 -0.99 -39.53
N GLU A 287 -8.78 -0.10 -40.29
CA GLU A 287 -7.57 0.64 -39.89
C GLU A 287 -7.84 1.47 -38.64
N SER A 288 -8.91 2.29 -38.64
CA SER A 288 -9.32 3.11 -37.50
C SER A 288 -9.58 2.28 -36.24
N LYS A 289 -10.32 1.16 -36.35
CA LYS A 289 -10.52 0.24 -35.21
C LYS A 289 -9.21 -0.37 -34.69
N SER A 290 -8.30 -0.71 -35.59
CA SER A 290 -6.97 -1.22 -35.23
C SER A 290 -6.16 -0.14 -34.50
N GLN A 291 -6.22 1.09 -34.99
CA GLN A 291 -5.57 2.26 -34.41
C GLN A 291 -6.13 2.57 -33.02
N GLU A 292 -7.46 2.61 -32.85
CA GLU A 292 -8.12 2.78 -31.55
C GLU A 292 -7.69 1.69 -30.55
N SER A 293 -7.59 0.43 -30.99
CA SER A 293 -7.10 -0.66 -30.14
C SER A 293 -5.63 -0.46 -29.74
N ALA A 294 -4.79 0.02 -30.66
CA ALA A 294 -3.38 0.29 -30.39
C ALA A 294 -3.20 1.47 -29.43
N GLU A 295 -4.00 2.53 -29.60
CA GLU A 295 -4.03 3.70 -28.72
C GLU A 295 -4.54 3.36 -27.33
N TRP A 296 -5.57 2.52 -27.25
CA TRP A 296 -6.06 2.00 -25.98
C TRP A 296 -4.97 1.20 -25.25
N LEU A 297 -4.25 0.33 -25.96
CA LEU A 297 -3.16 -0.46 -25.39
C LEU A 297 -2.01 0.43 -24.89
N LYS A 298 -1.62 1.45 -25.67
CA LYS A 298 -0.62 2.44 -25.25
C LYS A 298 -1.07 3.16 -23.99
N SER A 299 -2.31 3.64 -23.96
CA SER A 299 -2.86 4.35 -22.81
C SER A 299 -2.97 3.44 -21.57
N TYR A 300 -3.34 2.17 -21.76
CA TYR A 300 -3.37 1.18 -20.70
C TYR A 300 -1.96 0.91 -20.14
N GLN A 301 -0.96 0.75 -21.01
CA GLN A 301 0.43 0.56 -20.60
C GLN A 301 0.96 1.77 -19.83
N MET A 302 0.67 3.00 -20.30
CA MET A 302 1.04 4.22 -19.60
C MET A 302 0.41 4.31 -18.20
N ARG A 303 -0.88 3.99 -18.08
CA ARG A 303 -1.58 3.95 -16.78
C ARG A 303 -1.01 2.87 -15.85
N SER A 304 -0.73 1.67 -16.38
CA SER A 304 -0.13 0.58 -15.62
C SER A 304 1.28 0.93 -15.14
N GLN A 305 2.10 1.57 -15.97
CA GLN A 305 3.43 2.04 -15.58
C GLN A 305 3.36 3.14 -14.52
N ALA A 306 2.43 4.09 -14.65
CA ALA A 306 2.20 5.13 -13.66
C ALA A 306 1.82 4.50 -12.30
N MET A 307 0.89 3.55 -12.30
CA MET A 307 0.49 2.80 -11.11
C MET A 307 1.66 2.00 -10.53
N LYS A 308 2.49 1.35 -11.37
CA LYS A 308 3.69 0.64 -10.91
C LYS A 308 4.65 1.58 -10.19
N LYS A 309 4.84 2.81 -10.70
CA LYS A 309 5.70 3.82 -10.06
C LYS A 309 5.15 4.25 -8.70
N THR A 310 3.85 4.51 -8.59
CA THR A 310 3.24 4.93 -7.32
C THR A 310 3.29 3.82 -6.28
N VAL A 311 2.97 2.58 -6.67
CA VAL A 311 3.07 1.40 -5.79
C VAL A 311 4.52 1.17 -5.36
N LEU A 312 5.48 1.29 -6.28
CA LEU A 312 6.90 1.15 -5.95
C LEU A 312 7.36 2.22 -4.94
N LEU A 313 6.96 3.47 -5.12
CA LEU A 313 7.27 4.54 -4.17
C LEU A 313 6.65 4.26 -2.80
N HIS A 314 5.39 3.85 -2.75
CA HIS A 314 4.73 3.53 -1.50
C HIS A 314 5.41 2.35 -0.78
N ALA A 315 5.76 1.29 -1.51
CA ALA A 315 6.51 0.16 -0.97
C ALA A 315 7.88 0.59 -0.42
N LYS A 316 8.60 1.48 -1.14
CA LYS A 316 9.88 2.04 -0.68
C LYS A 316 9.74 2.89 0.60
N LEU A 317 8.64 3.63 0.76
CA LEU A 317 8.39 4.46 1.94
C LEU A 317 8.03 3.63 3.17
N LEU A 318 7.36 2.49 2.96
CA LEU A 318 6.99 1.56 4.03
C LEU A 318 8.11 0.60 4.41
N ASP A 319 9.15 0.46 3.57
CA ASP A 319 10.33 -0.34 3.87
C ASP A 319 11.25 0.42 4.85
N PRO A 320 11.46 -0.08 6.08
CA PRO A 320 12.41 0.51 7.02
C PRO A 320 13.85 0.48 6.48
N HIS A 321 14.14 -0.43 5.54
CA HIS A 321 15.45 -0.58 4.94
C HIS A 321 15.50 0.11 3.57
N SER A 322 16.54 0.91 3.36
CA SER A 322 16.81 1.47 2.05
C SER A 322 17.28 0.37 1.10
N SER A 323 16.83 0.42 -0.16
CA SER A 323 17.32 -0.47 -1.22
C SER A 323 18.86 -0.48 -1.27
N LEU A 324 19.46 -1.67 -1.30
CA LEU A 324 20.91 -1.85 -1.33
C LEU A 324 21.58 -1.07 -2.47
N LYS A 325 20.91 -0.97 -3.63
CA LYS A 325 21.40 -0.20 -4.78
C LYS A 325 21.50 1.29 -4.46
N ASP A 326 20.52 1.83 -3.73
CA ASP A 326 20.46 3.25 -3.37
C ASP A 326 21.53 3.57 -2.30
N VAL A 327 21.73 2.67 -1.34
CA VAL A 327 22.77 2.79 -0.30
C VAL A 327 24.18 2.69 -0.88
N CYS A 328 24.43 1.73 -1.78
CA CYS A 328 25.73 1.55 -2.41
C CYS A 328 26.18 2.82 -3.16
N ASN A 329 25.30 3.39 -3.99
CA ASN A 329 25.59 4.62 -4.71
C ASN A 329 25.86 5.80 -3.76
N GLY A 330 25.06 5.92 -2.69
CA GLY A 330 25.26 6.95 -1.67
C GLY A 330 26.59 6.80 -0.92
N ASN A 331 26.99 5.57 -0.61
CA ASN A 331 28.28 5.29 0.04
C ASN A 331 29.44 5.68 -0.87
N VAL A 332 29.42 5.29 -2.14
CA VAL A 332 30.46 5.65 -3.12
C VAL A 332 30.63 7.17 -3.20
N GLN A 333 29.54 7.92 -3.23
CA GLN A 333 29.60 9.38 -3.26
C GLN A 333 30.20 9.96 -1.99
N ARG A 334 29.81 9.45 -0.81
CA ARG A 334 30.39 9.87 0.48
C ARG A 334 31.89 9.58 0.57
N HIS A 335 32.36 8.46 0.03
CA HIS A 335 33.80 8.16 -0.02
C HIS A 335 34.56 9.15 -0.90
N ARG A 336 34.01 9.49 -2.08
CA ARG A 336 34.61 10.51 -2.97
C ARG A 336 34.71 11.87 -2.29
N GLU A 337 33.65 12.29 -1.59
CA GLU A 337 33.65 13.56 -0.85
C GLU A 337 34.64 13.55 0.31
N ALA A 338 34.74 12.44 1.04
CA ALA A 338 35.72 12.28 2.11
C ALA A 338 37.17 12.31 1.58
N ASP A 339 37.44 11.71 0.42
CA ASP A 339 38.76 11.78 -0.23
C ASP A 339 39.11 13.20 -0.65
N LEU A 340 38.16 13.91 -1.26
CA LEU A 340 38.34 15.32 -1.62
C LEU A 340 38.61 16.19 -0.39
N GLN A 341 37.92 15.93 0.72
CA GLN A 341 38.11 16.65 1.96
C GLN A 341 39.49 16.36 2.56
N ARG A 342 39.88 15.08 2.66
CA ARG A 342 41.23 14.67 3.09
C ARG A 342 42.32 15.36 2.28
N MET A 343 42.17 15.44 0.97
CA MET A 343 43.15 16.10 0.10
C MET A 343 43.24 17.61 0.38
N LYS A 344 42.11 18.29 0.64
CA LYS A 344 42.11 19.71 1.01
C LYS A 344 42.80 19.96 2.34
N ASP A 345 42.55 19.11 3.32
CA ASP A 345 43.12 19.20 4.65
C ASP A 345 44.63 18.92 4.60
N TYR A 346 45.05 17.88 3.88
CA TYR A 346 46.46 17.60 3.61
C TYR A 346 47.17 18.79 2.94
N MET A 347 46.57 19.41 1.92
CA MET A 347 47.14 20.60 1.29
C MET A 347 47.23 21.79 2.25
N ARG A 348 46.28 21.94 3.18
CA ARG A 348 46.31 22.99 4.19
C ARG A 348 47.46 22.75 5.16
N GLU A 349 47.60 21.54 5.68
CA GLU A 349 48.72 21.16 6.55
C GLU A 349 50.09 21.36 5.88
N LEU A 350 50.21 21.01 4.60
CA LEU A 350 51.43 21.30 3.82
C LEU A 350 51.73 22.80 3.73
N ARG A 351 50.70 23.65 3.57
CA ARG A 351 50.87 25.11 3.55
C ARG A 351 51.28 25.62 4.93
N ASP A 352 50.64 25.13 5.99
CA ASP A 352 50.94 25.54 7.37
C ASP A 352 52.35 25.10 7.77
N MET A 353 52.77 23.88 7.41
CA MET A 353 54.14 23.41 7.60
C MET A 353 55.14 24.31 6.88
N LYS A 354 54.87 24.67 5.62
CA LYS A 354 55.73 25.58 4.87
C LYS A 354 55.76 26.98 5.49
N ALA A 355 54.64 27.49 5.99
CA ALA A 355 54.58 28.76 6.69
C ALA A 355 55.42 28.73 7.98
N ARG A 356 55.26 27.71 8.83
CA ARG A 356 56.06 27.54 10.06
C ARG A 356 57.57 27.47 9.78
N VAL A 357 57.96 26.77 8.73
CA VAL A 357 59.37 26.68 8.33
C VAL A 357 59.89 28.02 7.80
N ARG A 358 59.06 28.81 7.09
CA ARG A 358 59.42 30.14 6.58
C ARG A 358 59.48 31.21 7.66
N GLU A 359 58.59 31.17 8.64
CA GLU A 359 58.53 32.16 9.73
C GLU A 359 59.66 31.98 10.75
N ARG A 360 60.24 30.78 10.85
CA ARG A 360 61.32 30.51 11.79
C ARG A 360 62.59 31.25 11.37
N PRO A 361 63.07 32.25 12.15
CA PRO A 361 64.24 33.03 11.78
C PRO A 361 65.49 32.13 11.79
N TYR A 362 66.36 32.33 10.82
CA TYR A 362 67.60 31.57 10.72
C TYR A 362 68.54 31.88 11.88
N LEU A 363 69.47 30.98 12.19
CA LEU A 363 70.39 31.17 13.32
C LEU A 363 71.21 32.47 13.18
N PHE A 364 71.66 32.80 11.96
CA PHE A 364 72.39 34.05 11.71
C PHE A 364 71.50 35.30 11.89
N GLU A 365 70.20 35.21 11.55
CA GLU A 365 69.25 36.30 11.80
C GLU A 365 69.00 36.49 13.29
N GLN A 366 68.84 35.39 14.03
CA GLN A 366 68.69 35.42 15.49
C GLN A 366 69.93 36.04 16.16
N VAL A 367 71.13 35.64 15.74
CA VAL A 367 72.40 36.22 16.23
C VAL A 367 72.48 37.71 15.88
N LYS A 368 72.10 38.10 14.66
CA LYS A 368 72.06 39.51 14.23
C LYS A 368 71.06 40.32 15.06
N GLN A 369 69.87 39.78 15.34
CA GLN A 369 68.85 40.40 16.18
C GLN A 369 69.35 40.58 17.62
N LYS A 370 69.95 39.54 18.22
CA LYS A 370 70.57 39.62 19.56
C LYS A 370 71.68 40.67 19.60
N ASN A 371 72.60 40.65 18.64
CA ASN A 371 73.69 41.62 18.56
C ASN A 371 73.17 43.06 18.38
N ALA A 372 72.13 43.25 17.58
CA ALA A 372 71.48 44.56 17.41
C ALA A 372 70.82 45.02 18.72
N LYS A 373 70.12 44.12 19.43
CA LYS A 373 69.52 44.40 20.74
C LYS A 373 70.58 44.80 21.76
N THR A 374 71.65 44.02 21.90
CA THR A 374 72.76 44.33 22.80
C THR A 374 73.45 45.65 22.44
N ARG A 375 73.63 45.97 21.15
CA ARG A 375 74.17 47.28 20.73
C ARG A 375 73.23 48.43 21.08
N ALA A 376 71.93 48.25 20.91
CA ALA A 376 70.92 49.25 21.30
C ALA A 376 70.93 49.48 22.81
N GLU A 377 70.93 48.41 23.61
CA GLU A 377 71.03 48.45 25.08
C GLU A 377 72.32 49.15 25.54
N GLN A 378 73.47 48.82 24.95
CA GLN A 378 74.73 49.51 25.26
C GLN A 378 74.67 50.99 24.93
N THR A 379 74.03 51.35 23.81
CA THR A 379 73.87 52.76 23.42
C THR A 379 72.93 53.49 24.37
N PHE A 380 71.87 52.83 24.83
CA PHE A 380 70.95 53.32 25.85
C PHE A 380 71.67 53.55 27.18
N ARG A 381 72.39 52.55 27.71
CA ARG A 381 73.18 52.68 28.94
C ARG A 381 74.20 53.81 28.86
N ARG A 382 74.97 53.87 27.77
CA ARG A 382 75.93 54.98 27.54
C ARG A 382 75.26 56.36 27.50
N LYS A 383 74.02 56.46 27.01
CA LYS A 383 73.27 57.73 27.04
C LYS A 383 72.82 58.07 28.46
N LEU A 384 72.29 57.10 29.21
CA LEU A 384 71.88 57.29 30.61
C LEU A 384 73.06 57.72 31.50
N GLU A 385 74.20 57.04 31.36
CA GLU A 385 75.45 57.38 32.05
C GLU A 385 75.90 58.82 31.75
N LYS A 386 75.86 59.24 30.48
CA LYS A 386 76.18 60.63 30.07
C LYS A 386 75.24 61.66 30.68
N THR A 387 73.97 61.30 30.89
CA THR A 387 72.96 62.16 31.53
C THR A 387 72.94 62.06 33.05
N GLY A 388 73.73 61.16 33.65
CA GLY A 388 73.78 60.94 35.10
C GLY A 388 72.54 60.28 35.70
N ILE A 389 71.68 59.66 34.88
CA ILE A 389 70.42 59.02 35.31
C ILE A 389 70.66 57.51 35.44
N LYS A 390 70.15 56.88 36.51
CA LYS A 390 70.26 55.44 36.73
C LYS A 390 69.20 54.68 35.92
N GLU A 391 69.54 53.50 35.40
CA GLU A 391 68.64 52.62 34.62
C GLU A 391 67.37 52.26 35.41
N GLN A 392 67.52 51.92 36.70
CA GLN A 392 66.42 51.60 37.62
C GLN A 392 65.37 52.72 37.74
N PHE A 393 65.81 53.98 37.72
CA PHE A 393 64.89 55.13 37.80
C PHE A 393 64.00 55.22 36.56
N VAL A 394 64.54 54.90 35.38
CA VAL A 394 63.80 54.90 34.10
C VAL A 394 62.84 53.70 34.02
N GLU A 395 63.23 52.55 34.54
CA GLU A 395 62.36 51.37 34.64
C GLU A 395 61.18 51.64 35.58
N GLU A 396 61.42 52.19 36.77
CA GLU A 396 60.37 52.49 37.76
C GLU A 396 59.41 53.59 37.28
N THR A 397 59.94 54.66 36.67
CA THR A 397 59.09 55.70 36.07
C THR A 397 58.38 55.24 34.80
N GLY A 398 58.97 54.32 34.04
CA GLY A 398 58.38 53.73 32.85
C GLY A 398 57.28 52.69 33.14
N GLU A 399 57.42 51.91 34.21
CA GLU A 399 56.40 50.97 34.69
C GLU A 399 55.18 51.69 35.26
N SER A 400 55.38 52.81 35.97
CA SER A 400 54.28 53.65 36.47
C SER A 400 53.44 54.30 35.37
N PHE A 401 53.92 54.32 34.12
CA PHE A 401 53.25 54.93 32.95
C PHE A 401 52.64 53.92 31.96
N ARG A 402 52.61 52.62 32.30
CA ARG A 402 51.90 51.59 31.52
C ARG A 402 50.40 51.80 31.66
N PHE A 403 49.85 52.75 30.88
CA PHE A 403 48.41 52.92 30.71
C PHE A 403 47.84 51.67 30.01
N ASP A 404 46.70 51.25 30.50
CA ASP A 404 45.92 50.09 30.09
C ASP A 404 45.39 50.25 28.65
N ASP A 405 46.19 49.83 27.67
CA ASP A 405 45.68 49.47 26.34
C ASP A 405 45.72 47.93 26.23
N THR A 406 44.94 47.28 27.09
CA THR A 406 44.46 45.92 26.82
C THR A 406 43.22 45.99 25.95
N ASP A 407 43.42 46.10 24.63
CA ASP A 407 42.47 45.56 23.69
C ASP A 407 43.21 44.93 22.50
N THR A 408 43.01 43.62 22.37
CA THR A 408 43.45 42.73 21.27
C THR A 408 44.85 42.11 21.41
N SER A 409 44.92 40.91 22.02
CA SER A 409 45.36 39.68 21.34
C SER A 409 45.73 38.59 22.35
N SER A 410 45.16 37.41 22.14
CA SER A 410 45.18 36.21 22.97
C SER A 410 46.51 35.87 23.64
N GLU A 411 46.40 35.56 24.93
CA GLU A 411 47.33 34.77 25.73
C GLU A 411 47.85 33.56 24.93
N LYS A 412 49.16 33.52 24.70
CA LYS A 412 49.88 32.27 24.48
C LYS A 412 50.38 31.82 25.84
N GLU A 413 49.55 31.03 26.50
CA GLU A 413 49.91 30.22 27.65
C GLU A 413 51.03 29.25 27.24
N ILE A 414 52.26 29.54 27.65
CA ILE A 414 53.41 28.65 27.47
C ILE A 414 53.26 27.54 28.51
N GLN A 415 52.54 26.48 28.15
CA GLN A 415 52.64 25.21 28.87
C GLN A 415 53.99 24.58 28.54
N SER A 416 54.92 24.67 29.49
CA SER A 416 56.12 23.86 29.57
C SER A 416 55.72 22.37 29.62
N ARG A 417 55.74 21.70 28.47
CA ARG A 417 55.53 20.26 28.37
C ARG A 417 56.85 19.55 28.63
N GLU A 418 56.88 18.84 29.75
CA GLU A 418 57.94 17.93 30.17
C GLU A 418 58.25 16.88 29.09
N GLU A 419 59.54 16.71 28.88
CA GLU A 419 60.19 15.74 28.03
C GLU A 419 60.01 14.34 28.64
N ASN A 420 59.07 13.55 28.12
CA ASN A 420 59.03 12.11 28.37
C ASN A 420 59.96 11.43 27.36
N VAL A 421 61.13 11.01 27.85
CA VAL A 421 61.98 10.00 27.23
C VAL A 421 61.40 8.64 27.60
N GLU A 422 60.76 7.92 26.68
CA GLU A 422 60.76 6.45 26.72
C GLU A 422 60.29 5.79 25.41
N ASP A 423 61.04 4.78 25.00
CA ASP A 423 60.72 3.67 24.09
C ASP A 423 60.61 3.88 22.58
N GLY A 424 61.80 3.90 21.95
CA GLY A 424 62.00 3.45 20.59
C GLY A 424 61.70 1.96 20.43
N LYS A 425 60.48 1.63 19.98
CA LYS A 425 60.18 0.30 19.43
C LYS A 425 60.62 0.22 17.97
N LYS A 426 61.67 -0.58 17.80
CA LYS A 426 62.20 -1.24 16.59
C LYS A 426 61.13 -1.46 15.51
N ILE A 427 61.34 -0.85 14.33
CA ILE A 427 60.62 -1.19 13.10
C ILE A 427 61.38 -2.36 12.47
N GLU A 428 60.71 -3.50 12.30
CA GLU A 428 61.19 -4.62 11.51
C GLU A 428 60.97 -4.32 10.02
N ASP A 429 62.00 -4.54 9.22
CA ASP A 429 61.97 -4.48 7.77
C ASP A 429 60.98 -5.52 7.23
N VAL A 430 59.88 -5.06 6.64
CA VAL A 430 58.99 -5.91 5.83
C VAL A 430 59.26 -5.62 4.36
N GLU A 431 59.75 -6.66 3.71
CA GLU A 431 60.20 -6.77 2.33
C GLU A 431 59.29 -6.12 1.29
N ASP A 432 59.90 -5.32 0.41
CA ASP A 432 59.38 -4.85 -0.85
C ASP A 432 58.99 -6.02 -1.77
N LYS A 433 57.69 -6.32 -1.85
CA LYS A 433 57.18 -7.19 -2.92
C LYS A 433 56.86 -6.35 -4.16
N SER A 434 57.87 -6.37 -5.03
CA SER A 434 57.91 -5.94 -6.42
C SER A 434 56.57 -6.09 -7.19
N VAL A 435 56.19 -4.97 -7.80
CA VAL A 435 55.13 -4.80 -8.79
C VAL A 435 55.39 -5.69 -10.01
N LYS A 436 54.42 -6.54 -10.37
CA LYS A 436 54.37 -7.18 -11.69
C LYS A 436 53.13 -6.69 -12.43
N SER A 437 53.32 -5.64 -13.21
CA SER A 437 52.39 -5.19 -14.24
C SER A 437 52.23 -6.30 -15.30
N LYS A 438 51.03 -6.85 -15.44
CA LYS A 438 50.65 -7.61 -16.65
C LYS A 438 49.86 -6.68 -17.56
N GLY A 439 50.42 -6.42 -18.73
CA GLY A 439 49.75 -5.77 -19.84
C GLY A 439 48.67 -6.67 -20.45
N GLU A 440 47.63 -6.00 -20.93
CA GLU A 440 47.11 -6.08 -22.30
C GLU A 440 47.06 -7.46 -22.97
N GLU A 441 45.85 -8.04 -23.06
CA GLU A 441 45.42 -8.75 -24.27
C GLU A 441 43.88 -8.75 -24.34
N MET A 442 43.34 -8.05 -25.33
CA MET A 442 41.93 -8.08 -25.76
C MET A 442 41.69 -9.29 -26.67
N PRO A 443 40.47 -9.84 -26.64
CA PRO A 443 39.76 -10.13 -27.89
C PRO A 443 38.48 -9.30 -28.08
#